data_AF-A7J0C0-F1
#
_entry.id   AF-A7J0C0-F1
#
_cell.length_a   1.000
_cell.length_b   1.000
_cell.length_c   1.000
_cell.angle_alpha   90.00
_cell.angle_beta   90.00
_cell.angle_gamma   90.00
#
_symmetry.space_group_name_H-M   'P 1'
#
loop_
_entity.id
_entity.type
_entity.pdbx_description
1 polymer ?
#
loop_
_entity_poly.entity_id
_entity_poly.type
_entity_poly.pdbx_seq_one_letter_code
_entity_poly.pdbx_strand_id
1 'polypeptide(L)'
;DTGGQIKYVVELAKALAKMPGVYRVDLFTRQISSPEVDWSYGEPTETLNTGPEDGDGADLGESCGAYIIRMPFGPRDKYLRKELLWPHLQEFVDGALAHILNMSKVLGEQIGGGHPVWPYVIHGHYADAGDSAALLSGALNVPMVLTGHSLGRNKLEQLLKQGRQSKEDINSTYKIMRRIEAEELSLDAAELVITSTKQEIDEQWGLYDGFDVKLEKVLRARARRGVNCHGRYMPRMAVVIPPGMDFSNVIAQEDTAEVDGELVALTNGDGASPKALPPIWSEVMRFLTNPHKPMILALSRPDPKKNITTLVKAFGEC
;
A
#
# COMPACT_ATOMS: atom_id res chain seq x y z
N ASP A 1 -10.56 0.89 4.87
CA ASP A 1 -9.10 0.65 4.96
C ASP A 1 -8.29 1.13 3.75
N THR A 2 -8.95 1.41 2.63
CA THR A 2 -8.39 2.01 1.41
C THR A 2 -7.71 3.37 1.68
N GLY A 3 -6.52 3.61 1.11
CA GLY A 3 -5.76 4.86 1.33
C GLY A 3 -4.41 4.86 0.61
N GLY A 4 -3.46 5.66 1.12
CA GLY A 4 -2.15 5.85 0.47
C GLY A 4 -1.35 4.58 0.20
N GLN A 5 -1.52 3.53 1.02
CA GLN A 5 -0.93 2.21 0.77
C GLN A 5 -1.33 1.65 -0.60
N ILE A 6 -2.60 1.77 -1.00
CA ILE A 6 -3.10 1.20 -2.26
C ILE A 6 -2.47 1.92 -3.45
N LYS A 7 -2.44 3.26 -3.41
CA LYS A 7 -1.75 4.05 -4.43
C LYS A 7 -0.29 3.63 -4.54
N TYR A 8 0.40 3.53 -3.41
CA TYR A 8 1.80 3.10 -3.34
C TYR A 8 2.02 1.75 -4.01
N VAL A 9 1.25 0.70 -3.65
CA VAL A 9 1.51 -0.66 -4.17
C VAL A 9 1.11 -0.81 -5.64
N VAL A 10 0.08 -0.10 -6.10
CA VAL A 10 -0.32 -0.11 -7.51
C VAL A 10 0.72 0.61 -8.38
N GLU A 11 1.20 1.77 -7.96
CA GLU A 11 2.27 2.50 -8.66
C GLU A 11 3.58 1.71 -8.64
N LEU A 12 3.93 1.10 -7.50
CA LEU A 12 5.09 0.22 -7.39
C LEU A 12 4.99 -0.97 -8.35
N ALA A 13 3.86 -1.67 -8.39
CA ALA A 13 3.67 -2.82 -9.28
C ALA A 13 3.82 -2.43 -10.77
N LYS A 14 3.22 -1.30 -11.17
CA LYS A 14 3.38 -0.74 -12.52
C LYS A 14 4.82 -0.37 -12.85
N ALA A 15 5.52 0.27 -11.91
CA ALA A 15 6.91 0.66 -12.10
C ALA A 15 7.84 -0.57 -12.19
N LEU A 16 7.63 -1.58 -11.34
CA LEU A 16 8.39 -2.84 -11.36
C LEU A 16 8.19 -3.57 -12.68
N ALA A 17 6.96 -3.65 -13.20
CA ALA A 17 6.69 -4.30 -14.49
C ALA A 17 7.37 -3.62 -15.68
N LYS A 18 7.78 -2.34 -15.56
CA LYS A 18 8.56 -1.62 -16.58
C LYS A 18 10.07 -1.82 -16.45
N MET A 19 10.54 -2.45 -15.36
CA MET A 19 11.98 -2.61 -15.14
C MET A 19 12.56 -3.72 -16.00
N PRO A 20 13.73 -3.51 -16.65
CA PRO A 20 14.45 -4.57 -17.35
C PRO A 20 14.71 -5.75 -16.41
N GLY A 21 14.35 -6.96 -16.86
CA GLY A 21 14.52 -8.20 -16.09
C GLY A 21 13.31 -8.59 -15.22
N VAL A 22 12.28 -7.76 -15.13
CA VAL A 22 11.01 -8.14 -14.50
C VAL A 22 10.03 -8.55 -15.59
N TYR A 23 9.66 -9.84 -15.61
CA TYR A 23 8.68 -10.35 -16.57
C TYR A 23 7.24 -10.13 -16.10
N ARG A 24 6.96 -10.38 -14.81
CA ARG A 24 5.60 -10.34 -14.27
C ARG A 24 5.59 -9.85 -12.83
N VAL A 25 4.56 -9.10 -12.47
CA VAL A 25 4.26 -8.66 -11.10
C VAL A 25 2.81 -9.00 -10.76
N ASP A 26 2.61 -9.83 -9.73
CA ASP A 26 1.27 -10.15 -9.20
C ASP A 26 1.05 -9.43 -7.87
N LEU A 27 0.06 -8.53 -7.83
CA LEU A 27 -0.41 -7.84 -6.63
C LEU A 27 -1.60 -8.60 -6.04
N PHE A 28 -1.34 -9.40 -5.01
CA PHE A 28 -2.37 -10.16 -4.33
C PHE A 28 -3.22 -9.29 -3.39
N THR A 29 -4.53 -9.50 -3.42
CA THR A 29 -5.47 -8.85 -2.51
C THR A 29 -6.72 -9.71 -2.32
N ARG A 30 -7.66 -9.27 -1.47
CA ARG A 30 -8.92 -9.95 -1.21
C ARG A 30 -9.93 -9.73 -2.35
N GLN A 31 -10.59 -10.79 -2.77
CA GLN A 31 -11.78 -10.73 -3.63
C GLN A 31 -13.02 -10.42 -2.79
N ILE A 32 -13.81 -9.42 -3.21
CA ILE A 32 -15.01 -8.98 -2.49
C ILE A 32 -16.16 -8.89 -3.48
N SER A 33 -17.16 -9.75 -3.32
CA SER A 33 -18.38 -9.83 -4.14
C SER A 33 -19.55 -9.31 -3.34
N SER A 34 -19.48 -8.05 -2.91
CA SER A 34 -20.52 -7.39 -2.11
C SER A 34 -21.17 -6.25 -2.88
N PRO A 35 -22.50 -6.06 -2.79
CA PRO A 35 -23.16 -4.91 -3.41
C PRO A 35 -22.76 -3.57 -2.79
N GLU A 36 -22.07 -3.57 -1.64
CA GLU A 36 -21.56 -2.37 -0.96
C GLU A 36 -20.29 -1.79 -1.60
N VAL A 37 -19.62 -2.55 -2.46
CA VAL A 37 -18.40 -2.14 -3.17
C VAL A 37 -18.62 -2.23 -4.67
N ASP A 38 -17.74 -1.58 -5.44
CA ASP A 38 -17.79 -1.67 -6.90
C ASP A 38 -17.58 -3.12 -7.36
N TRP A 39 -18.28 -3.51 -8.42
CA TRP A 39 -18.28 -4.88 -8.96
C TRP A 39 -16.88 -5.36 -9.36
N SER A 40 -15.97 -4.44 -9.73
CA SER A 40 -14.58 -4.76 -10.06
C SER A 40 -13.80 -5.42 -8.91
N TYR A 41 -14.21 -5.22 -7.65
CA TYR A 41 -13.62 -5.92 -6.50
C TYR A 41 -13.90 -7.43 -6.51
N GLY A 42 -14.92 -7.84 -7.27
CA GLY A 42 -15.27 -9.24 -7.50
C GLY A 42 -14.48 -9.87 -8.65
N GLU A 43 -13.77 -9.11 -9.48
CA GLU A 43 -13.02 -9.65 -10.62
C GLU A 43 -11.73 -10.35 -10.14
N PRO A 44 -11.57 -11.67 -10.37
CA PRO A 44 -10.43 -12.43 -9.86
C PRO A 44 -9.07 -11.92 -10.35
N THR A 45 -9.03 -11.34 -11.55
CA THR A 45 -7.79 -10.86 -12.17
C THR A 45 -8.07 -9.57 -12.92
N GLU A 46 -7.19 -8.59 -12.75
CA GLU A 46 -7.26 -7.31 -13.45
C GLU A 46 -5.85 -6.91 -13.90
N THR A 47 -5.69 -6.57 -15.17
CA THR A 47 -4.41 -6.10 -15.71
C THR A 47 -4.19 -4.63 -15.36
N LEU A 48 -3.02 -4.32 -14.78
CA LEU A 48 -2.59 -2.96 -14.53
C LEU A 48 -1.88 -2.41 -15.76
N ASN A 49 -2.64 -1.75 -16.64
CA ASN A 49 -2.09 -1.15 -17.86
C ASN A 49 -0.89 -0.23 -17.56
N THR A 50 0.18 -0.42 -18.33
CA THR A 50 1.45 0.31 -18.25
C THR A 50 1.51 1.56 -19.13
N GLY A 51 0.37 2.07 -19.62
CA GLY A 51 0.28 3.35 -20.34
C GLY A 51 0.58 3.24 -21.85
N PRO A 52 0.26 4.28 -22.64
CA PRO A 52 0.23 4.23 -24.10
C PRO A 52 1.61 4.27 -24.81
N GLU A 53 2.71 4.27 -24.06
CA GLU A 53 4.09 4.15 -24.59
C GLU A 53 4.49 2.68 -24.86
N ASP A 54 3.53 1.76 -24.83
CA ASP A 54 3.71 0.38 -25.29
C ASP A 54 3.76 0.36 -26.84
N GLY A 55 4.80 0.99 -27.39
CA GLY A 55 5.21 0.86 -28.77
C GLY A 55 5.62 -0.60 -29.03
N ASP A 56 5.01 -1.19 -30.05
CA ASP A 56 5.31 -2.52 -30.57
C ASP A 56 5.38 -3.64 -29.50
N GLY A 57 4.23 -3.91 -28.87
CA GLY A 57 3.96 -5.13 -28.10
C GLY A 57 3.93 -6.41 -28.94
N ALA A 58 4.98 -6.67 -29.73
CA ALA A 58 5.06 -7.83 -30.61
C ALA A 58 5.89 -9.00 -30.05
N ASP A 59 6.72 -8.79 -29.02
CA ASP A 59 7.72 -9.80 -28.58
C ASP A 59 7.75 -10.13 -27.08
N LEU A 60 6.86 -9.58 -26.25
CA LEU A 60 6.75 -9.93 -24.82
C LEU A 60 5.53 -10.84 -24.61
N GLY A 61 5.74 -12.02 -24.03
CA GLY A 61 4.72 -13.07 -23.92
C GLY A 61 3.44 -12.64 -23.18
N GLU A 62 2.33 -13.34 -23.45
CA GLU A 62 0.95 -12.97 -23.03
C GLU A 62 0.77 -12.79 -21.51
N SER A 63 1.68 -13.32 -20.70
CA SER A 63 1.64 -13.24 -19.23
C SER A 63 2.57 -12.18 -18.63
N CYS A 64 3.19 -11.35 -19.47
CA CYS A 64 4.06 -10.25 -19.08
C CYS A 64 3.27 -9.05 -18.55
N GLY A 65 3.81 -8.36 -17.55
CA GLY A 65 3.25 -7.11 -17.00
C GLY A 65 2.81 -7.20 -15.54
N ALA A 66 1.99 -6.23 -15.11
CA ALA A 66 1.47 -6.13 -13.75
C ALA A 66 -0.01 -6.52 -13.67
N TYR A 67 -0.39 -7.29 -12.66
CA TYR A 67 -1.75 -7.79 -12.47
C TYR A 67 -2.19 -7.64 -11.02
N ILE A 68 -3.45 -7.29 -10.78
CA ILE A 68 -4.11 -7.47 -9.49
C ILE A 68 -4.72 -8.88 -9.50
N ILE A 69 -4.35 -9.69 -8.52
CA ILE A 69 -4.92 -11.03 -8.32
C ILE A 69 -5.74 -11.04 -7.03
N ARG A 70 -7.05 -11.23 -7.17
CA ARG A 70 -7.98 -11.19 -6.05
C ARG A 70 -8.29 -12.60 -5.58
N MET A 71 -7.82 -12.95 -4.38
CA MET A 71 -8.08 -14.24 -3.75
C MET A 71 -9.36 -14.18 -2.93
N PRO A 72 -10.30 -15.11 -3.14
CA PRO A 72 -11.42 -15.24 -2.25
C PRO A 72 -10.98 -15.82 -0.92
N PHE A 73 -11.27 -15.13 0.18
CA PHE A 73 -11.14 -15.68 1.52
C PHE A 73 -12.08 -15.02 2.51
N GLY A 74 -12.50 -15.78 3.52
CA GLY A 74 -13.60 -15.43 4.39
C GLY A 74 -14.91 -15.17 3.63
N PRO A 75 -15.89 -14.52 4.28
CA PRO A 75 -17.18 -14.21 3.66
C PRO A 75 -17.06 -13.30 2.43
N ARG A 76 -17.35 -13.82 1.24
CA ARG A 76 -17.19 -13.10 -0.05
C ARG A 76 -18.24 -12.01 -0.27
N ASP A 77 -19.40 -12.16 0.32
CA ASP A 77 -20.59 -11.33 0.13
C ASP A 77 -20.57 -10.00 0.92
N LYS A 78 -19.55 -9.78 1.74
CA LYS A 78 -19.42 -8.59 2.58
C LYS A 78 -18.00 -8.02 2.67
N TYR A 79 -17.94 -6.70 2.81
CA TYR A 79 -16.70 -6.03 3.18
C TYR A 79 -16.32 -6.37 4.62
N LEU A 80 -15.06 -6.75 4.85
CA LEU A 80 -14.49 -6.92 6.18
C LEU A 80 -13.45 -5.85 6.42
N ARG A 81 -13.49 -5.26 7.62
CA ARG A 81 -12.42 -4.37 8.09
C ARG A 81 -11.16 -5.19 8.34
N LYS A 82 -10.00 -4.58 8.14
CA LYS A 82 -8.69 -5.25 8.30
C LYS A 82 -8.50 -5.95 9.64
N GLU A 83 -9.07 -5.41 10.72
CA GLU A 83 -8.99 -6.00 12.07
C GLU A 83 -9.71 -7.35 12.19
N LEU A 84 -10.61 -7.67 11.25
CA LEU A 84 -11.39 -8.91 11.22
C LEU A 84 -10.83 -9.93 10.24
N LEU A 85 -9.75 -9.63 9.51
CA LEU A 85 -9.17 -10.54 8.52
C LEU A 85 -8.30 -11.64 9.12
N TRP A 86 -7.76 -11.44 10.33
CA TRP A 86 -6.80 -12.36 10.97
C TRP A 86 -7.20 -13.84 10.95
N PRO A 87 -8.45 -14.24 11.23
CA PRO A 87 -8.85 -15.66 11.21
C PRO A 87 -8.84 -16.30 9.82
N HIS A 88 -8.80 -15.49 8.76
CA HIS A 88 -8.93 -15.94 7.37
C HIS A 88 -7.62 -15.81 6.59
N LEU A 89 -6.52 -15.36 7.21
CA LEU A 89 -5.24 -15.17 6.52
C LEU A 89 -4.63 -16.47 5.99
N GLN A 90 -4.84 -17.60 6.67
CA GLN A 90 -4.34 -18.89 6.17
C GLN A 90 -5.05 -19.31 4.88
N GLU A 91 -6.36 -19.08 4.77
CA GLU A 91 -7.12 -19.33 3.54
C GLU A 91 -6.60 -18.45 2.38
N PHE A 92 -6.22 -17.20 2.68
CA PHE A 92 -5.55 -16.33 1.70
C PHE A 92 -4.19 -16.89 1.26
N VAL A 93 -3.37 -17.37 2.21
CA VAL A 93 -2.05 -17.97 1.93
C VAL A 93 -2.20 -19.23 1.06
N ASP A 94 -3.15 -20.10 1.36
CA ASP A 94 -3.41 -21.31 0.57
C ASP A 94 -3.81 -20.96 -0.88
N GLY A 95 -4.70 -19.99 -1.04
CA GLY A 95 -5.12 -19.50 -2.36
C GLY A 95 -3.97 -18.85 -3.14
N ALA A 96 -3.18 -18.00 -2.48
CA ALA A 96 -2.01 -17.36 -3.07
C ALA A 96 -0.94 -18.38 -3.47
N LEU A 97 -0.67 -19.38 -2.62
CA LEU A 97 0.27 -20.45 -2.90
C LEU A 97 -0.18 -21.28 -4.11
N ALA A 98 -1.46 -21.64 -4.18
CA ALA A 98 -2.02 -22.36 -5.33
C ALA A 98 -1.86 -21.57 -6.63
N HIS A 99 -2.14 -20.26 -6.61
CA HIS A 99 -1.92 -19.38 -7.76
C HIS A 99 -0.45 -19.32 -8.17
N ILE A 100 0.47 -19.12 -7.22
CA ILE A 100 1.91 -19.07 -7.51
C ILE A 100 2.39 -20.38 -8.13
N LEU A 101 1.95 -21.53 -7.60
CA LEU A 101 2.30 -22.85 -8.15
C LEU A 101 1.76 -23.05 -9.57
N ASN A 102 0.54 -22.56 -9.85
CA ASN A 102 -0.04 -22.62 -11.18
C ASN A 102 0.74 -21.72 -12.16
N MET A 103 0.99 -20.46 -11.77
CA MET A 103 1.74 -19.52 -12.59
C MET A 103 3.18 -19.97 -12.82
N SER A 104 3.80 -20.61 -11.83
CA SER A 104 5.16 -21.15 -11.97
C SER A 104 5.27 -22.16 -13.11
N LYS A 105 4.24 -23.01 -13.30
CA LYS A 105 4.17 -23.97 -14.41
C LYS A 105 3.92 -23.27 -15.74
N VAL A 106 2.94 -22.37 -15.79
CA VAL A 106 2.59 -21.60 -17.01
C VAL A 106 3.80 -20.79 -17.51
N LEU A 107 4.46 -20.06 -16.61
CA LEU A 107 5.67 -19.32 -16.92
C LEU A 107 6.83 -20.26 -17.29
N GLY A 108 6.88 -21.44 -16.70
CA GLY A 108 7.85 -22.47 -17.08
C GLY A 108 7.76 -22.89 -18.54
N GLU A 109 6.53 -23.06 -19.04
CA GLU A 109 6.27 -23.39 -20.45
C GLU A 109 6.57 -22.20 -21.38
N GLN A 110 6.24 -20.98 -20.97
CA GLN A 110 6.41 -19.78 -21.81
C GLN A 110 7.86 -19.27 -21.87
N ILE A 111 8.52 -19.16 -20.72
CA ILE A 111 9.83 -18.49 -20.58
C ILE A 111 10.88 -19.33 -19.86
N GLY A 112 10.47 -20.38 -19.13
CA GLY A 112 11.37 -21.22 -18.34
C GLY A 112 11.95 -22.43 -19.09
N GLY A 113 11.69 -22.57 -20.38
CA GLY A 113 12.17 -23.71 -21.18
C GLY A 113 11.64 -25.06 -20.70
N GLY A 114 10.42 -25.09 -20.15
CA GLY A 114 9.78 -26.27 -19.56
C GLY A 114 10.10 -26.51 -18.08
N HIS A 115 10.95 -25.68 -17.45
CA HIS A 115 11.23 -25.73 -16.02
C HIS A 115 10.37 -24.73 -15.24
N PRO A 116 9.90 -25.06 -14.02
CA PRO A 116 9.12 -24.14 -13.20
C PRO A 116 9.87 -22.82 -12.95
N VAL A 117 9.18 -21.70 -13.16
CA VAL A 117 9.72 -20.37 -12.87
C VAL A 117 9.16 -19.90 -11.53
N TRP A 118 10.03 -19.67 -10.55
CA TRP A 118 9.62 -19.23 -9.22
C TRP A 118 9.64 -17.71 -9.11
N PRO A 119 8.82 -17.10 -8.24
CA PRO A 119 8.94 -15.69 -7.95
C PRO A 119 10.34 -15.42 -7.38
N TYR A 120 10.97 -14.35 -7.85
CA TYR A 120 12.29 -13.94 -7.35
C TYR A 120 12.21 -13.34 -5.94
N VAL A 121 11.10 -12.70 -5.61
CA VAL A 121 10.87 -12.01 -4.34
C VAL A 121 9.38 -12.01 -3.99
N ILE A 122 9.06 -12.06 -2.71
CA ILE A 122 7.71 -11.84 -2.18
C ILE A 122 7.74 -10.59 -1.31
N HIS A 123 6.90 -9.60 -1.62
CA HIS A 123 6.89 -8.31 -0.92
C HIS A 123 5.61 -8.14 -0.09
N GLY A 124 5.73 -8.26 1.23
CA GLY A 124 4.64 -8.01 2.17
C GLY A 124 4.44 -6.51 2.40
N HIS A 125 3.19 -6.04 2.31
CA HIS A 125 2.82 -4.65 2.55
C HIS A 125 1.77 -4.55 3.67
N TYR A 126 2.12 -3.90 4.78
CA TYR A 126 1.34 -3.90 6.03
C TYR A 126 1.36 -5.25 6.76
N ALA A 127 0.77 -5.31 7.94
CA ALA A 127 0.96 -6.42 8.89
C ALA A 127 0.33 -7.75 8.44
N ASP A 128 -0.86 -7.71 7.85
CA ASP A 128 -1.59 -8.89 7.37
C ASP A 128 -0.92 -9.53 6.15
N ALA A 129 -0.51 -8.71 5.18
CA ALA A 129 0.24 -9.19 4.03
C ALA A 129 1.69 -9.54 4.38
N GLY A 130 2.27 -8.91 5.40
CA GLY A 130 3.56 -9.30 5.98
C GLY A 130 3.52 -10.73 6.53
N ASP A 131 2.53 -11.04 7.36
CA ASP A 131 2.30 -12.39 7.92
C ASP A 131 2.10 -13.43 6.79
N SER A 132 1.26 -13.08 5.82
CA SER A 132 1.01 -13.94 4.65
C SER A 132 2.28 -14.14 3.82
N ALA A 133 3.07 -13.09 3.60
CA ALA A 133 4.32 -13.14 2.86
C ALA A 133 5.39 -13.97 3.57
N ALA A 134 5.47 -13.92 4.91
CA ALA A 134 6.38 -14.74 5.70
C ALA A 134 6.08 -16.24 5.51
N LEU A 135 4.80 -16.61 5.56
CA LEU A 135 4.36 -17.99 5.33
C LEU A 135 4.65 -18.45 3.89
N LEU A 136 4.34 -17.62 2.89
CA LEU A 136 4.61 -17.93 1.47
C LEU A 136 6.10 -18.02 1.17
N SER A 137 6.90 -17.09 1.71
CA SER A 137 8.36 -17.05 1.57
C SER A 137 9.00 -18.31 2.14
N GLY A 138 8.60 -18.71 3.36
CA GLY A 138 9.08 -19.94 3.99
C GLY A 138 8.68 -21.20 3.21
N ALA A 139 7.44 -21.26 2.70
CA ALA A 139 6.97 -22.42 1.94
C ALA A 139 7.66 -22.56 0.57
N LEU A 140 7.96 -21.45 -0.10
CA LEU A 140 8.55 -21.42 -1.43
C LEU A 140 10.08 -21.31 -1.42
N ASN A 141 10.68 -21.03 -0.27
CA ASN A 141 12.09 -20.69 -0.11
C ASN A 141 12.51 -19.52 -1.02
N VAL A 142 11.69 -18.46 -1.02
CA VAL A 142 11.87 -17.25 -1.84
C VAL A 142 12.12 -16.06 -0.91
N PRO A 143 13.10 -15.17 -1.21
CA PRO A 143 13.38 -14.00 -0.38
C PRO A 143 12.16 -13.13 -0.11
N MET A 144 11.99 -12.71 1.15
CA MET A 144 10.91 -11.82 1.57
C MET A 144 11.41 -10.37 1.72
N VAL A 145 10.62 -9.43 1.21
CA VAL A 145 10.75 -7.99 1.48
C VAL A 145 9.53 -7.52 2.25
N LEU A 146 9.71 -6.59 3.19
CA LEU A 146 8.62 -6.04 3.99
C LEU A 146 8.56 -4.51 3.89
N THR A 147 7.35 -3.96 3.76
CA THR A 147 7.07 -2.53 3.98
C THR A 147 5.92 -2.38 4.96
N GLY A 148 6.20 -1.79 6.12
CA GLY A 148 5.23 -1.70 7.20
C GLY A 148 4.05 -0.75 6.91
N HIS A 149 4.30 0.40 6.26
CA HIS A 149 3.37 1.53 6.06
C HIS A 149 2.86 2.20 7.34
N SER A 150 2.60 1.42 8.38
CA SER A 150 2.12 1.82 9.70
C SER A 150 2.40 0.66 10.64
N LEU A 151 2.89 0.95 11.85
CA LEU A 151 3.32 -0.08 12.80
C LEU A 151 2.41 -0.15 14.03
N GLY A 152 2.15 -1.38 14.49
CA GLY A 152 1.30 -1.71 15.62
C GLY A 152 1.80 -1.15 16.95
N ARG A 153 3.09 -1.30 17.27
CA ARG A 153 3.66 -0.80 18.54
C ARG A 153 3.53 0.72 18.66
N ASN A 154 3.83 1.47 17.59
CA ASN A 154 3.64 2.92 17.56
C ASN A 154 2.17 3.34 17.67
N LYS A 155 1.26 2.60 17.02
CA LYS A 155 -0.18 2.84 17.15
C LYS A 155 -0.65 2.61 18.59
N LEU A 156 -0.16 1.55 19.24
CA LEU A 156 -0.49 1.24 20.64
C LEU A 156 0.00 2.33 21.59
N GLU A 157 1.27 2.73 21.49
CA GLU A 157 1.85 3.76 22.33
C GLU A 157 1.07 5.10 22.20
N GLN A 158 0.70 5.47 20.98
CA GLN A 158 -0.11 6.68 20.73
C GLN A 158 -1.51 6.59 21.34
N LEU A 159 -2.19 5.45 21.22
CA LEU A 159 -3.52 5.26 21.79
C LEU A 159 -3.49 5.29 23.32
N LEU A 160 -2.46 4.68 23.93
CA LEU A 160 -2.28 4.71 25.38
C LEU A 160 -2.00 6.13 25.89
N LYS A 161 -1.17 6.91 25.18
CA LYS A 161 -0.90 8.33 25.51
C LYS A 161 -2.15 9.21 25.46
N GLN A 162 -3.15 8.86 24.65
CA GLN A 162 -4.42 9.59 24.64
C GLN A 162 -5.27 9.35 25.89
N GLY A 163 -5.01 8.27 26.65
CA GLY A 163 -5.67 7.97 27.93
C GLY A 163 -7.17 7.69 27.85
N ARG A 164 -7.74 7.55 26.64
CA ARG A 164 -9.19 7.38 26.45
C ARG A 164 -9.69 5.94 26.60
N GLN A 165 -8.80 4.96 26.48
CA GLN A 165 -9.14 3.54 26.42
C GLN A 165 -8.08 2.71 27.17
N SER A 166 -8.49 1.61 27.80
CA SER A 166 -7.56 0.65 28.37
C SER A 166 -6.80 -0.11 27.28
N LYS A 167 -5.69 -0.78 27.64
CA LYS A 167 -4.93 -1.62 26.70
C LYS A 167 -5.81 -2.77 26.18
N GLU A 168 -6.65 -3.32 27.03
CA GLU A 168 -7.59 -4.39 26.74
C GLU A 168 -8.65 -3.94 25.73
N ASP A 169 -9.23 -2.75 25.90
CA ASP A 169 -10.22 -2.18 24.98
C ASP A 169 -9.60 -1.89 23.60
N ILE A 170 -8.38 -1.33 23.60
CA ILE A 170 -7.60 -1.10 22.38
C ILE A 170 -7.38 -2.44 21.66
N ASN A 171 -6.96 -3.49 22.37
CA ASN A 171 -6.72 -4.78 21.77
C ASN A 171 -8.03 -5.43 21.27
N SER A 172 -9.13 -5.31 22.00
CA SER A 172 -10.43 -5.84 21.57
C SER A 172 -10.89 -5.21 20.24
N THR A 173 -10.72 -3.90 20.11
CA THR A 173 -11.14 -3.10 18.96
C THR A 173 -10.21 -3.27 17.76
N TYR A 174 -8.90 -3.12 17.96
CA TYR A 174 -7.91 -3.04 16.89
C TYR A 174 -7.13 -4.33 16.63
N LYS A 175 -7.36 -5.36 17.45
CA LYS A 175 -6.57 -6.61 17.47
C LYS A 175 -5.06 -6.33 17.48
N ILE A 176 -4.68 -5.32 18.27
CA ILE A 176 -3.33 -4.72 18.21
C ILE A 176 -2.23 -5.73 18.57
N MET A 177 -2.50 -6.66 19.50
CA MET A 177 -1.53 -7.66 19.89
C MET A 177 -1.27 -8.66 18.76
N ARG A 178 -2.33 -9.14 18.10
CA ARG A 178 -2.21 -10.04 16.93
C ARG A 178 -1.48 -9.37 15.77
N ARG A 179 -1.71 -8.07 15.60
CA ARG A 179 -0.99 -7.25 14.61
C ARG A 179 0.50 -7.13 14.94
N ILE A 180 0.86 -6.84 16.19
CA ILE A 180 2.27 -6.73 16.59
C ILE A 180 2.96 -8.07 16.41
N GLU A 181 2.31 -9.18 16.77
CA GLU A 181 2.82 -10.54 16.54
C GLU A 181 3.08 -10.81 15.05
N ALA A 182 2.14 -10.45 14.16
CA ALA A 182 2.33 -10.55 12.71
C ALA A 182 3.54 -9.73 12.23
N GLU A 183 3.69 -8.50 12.74
CA GLU A 183 4.79 -7.61 12.39
C GLU A 183 6.15 -8.15 12.88
N GLU A 184 6.23 -8.75 14.08
CA GLU A 184 7.44 -9.42 14.59
C GLU A 184 7.81 -10.63 13.73
N LEU A 185 6.84 -11.49 13.39
CA LEU A 185 7.06 -12.64 12.51
C LEU A 185 7.56 -12.20 11.13
N SER A 186 6.93 -11.16 10.58
CA SER A 186 7.32 -10.59 9.28
C SER A 186 8.73 -10.01 9.31
N LEU A 187 9.11 -9.39 10.42
CA LEU A 187 10.41 -8.77 10.62
C LEU A 187 11.53 -9.82 10.71
N ASP A 188 11.26 -10.95 11.36
CA ASP A 188 12.17 -12.09 11.46
C ASP A 188 12.37 -12.76 10.08
N ALA A 189 11.29 -12.95 9.32
CA ALA A 189 11.34 -13.58 7.99
C ALA A 189 11.92 -12.68 6.89
N ALA A 190 11.85 -11.36 7.02
CA ALA A 190 12.25 -10.43 5.96
C ALA A 190 13.78 -10.40 5.75
N GLU A 191 14.21 -10.47 4.49
CA GLU A 191 15.59 -10.18 4.07
C GLU A 191 15.90 -8.69 4.06
N LEU A 192 14.89 -7.91 3.68
CA LEU A 192 14.95 -6.48 3.50
C LEU A 192 13.66 -5.84 3.99
N VAL A 193 13.79 -4.80 4.80
CA VAL A 193 12.66 -3.95 5.22
C VAL A 193 12.84 -2.59 4.57
N ILE A 194 11.85 -2.20 3.77
CA ILE A 194 11.80 -0.90 3.10
C ILE A 194 11.00 0.07 3.97
N THR A 195 11.62 1.19 4.32
CA THR A 195 11.02 2.28 5.09
C THR A 195 11.05 3.57 4.29
N SER A 196 10.14 4.49 4.61
CA SER A 196 10.11 5.80 3.94
C SER A 196 11.13 6.79 4.53
N THR A 197 11.50 6.60 5.79
CA THR A 197 12.40 7.51 6.51
C THR A 197 13.38 6.76 7.40
N LYS A 198 14.48 7.43 7.78
CA LYS A 198 15.40 6.92 8.82
C LYS A 198 14.74 6.88 10.20
N GLN A 199 13.89 7.87 10.49
CA GLN A 199 13.14 7.93 11.74
C GLN A 199 12.25 6.70 11.94
N GLU A 200 11.63 6.20 10.87
CA GLU A 200 10.86 4.96 10.90
C GLU A 200 11.70 3.76 11.35
N ILE A 201 12.97 3.68 10.92
CA ILE A 201 13.89 2.61 11.34
C ILE A 201 14.24 2.75 12.82
N ASP A 202 14.74 3.92 13.21
CA ASP A 202 15.35 4.11 14.54
C ASP A 202 14.28 4.19 15.65
N GLU A 203 13.13 4.83 15.41
CA GLU A 203 12.11 5.12 16.44
C GLU A 203 10.85 4.25 16.34
N GLN A 204 10.56 3.64 15.19
CA GLN A 204 9.36 2.83 15.02
C GLN A 204 9.69 1.33 14.99
N TRP A 205 10.51 0.89 14.03
CA TRP A 205 11.02 -0.48 14.02
C TRP A 205 11.92 -0.78 15.21
N GLY A 206 12.66 0.21 15.72
CA GLY A 206 13.45 0.09 16.95
C GLY A 206 12.63 -0.20 18.21
N LEU A 207 11.29 -0.17 18.16
CA LEU A 207 10.42 -0.60 19.25
C LEU A 207 10.19 -2.11 19.27
N TYR A 208 10.49 -2.84 18.19
CA TYR A 208 10.20 -4.27 18.04
C TYR A 208 11.29 -5.13 18.66
N ASP A 209 10.93 -6.29 19.19
CA ASP A 209 11.88 -7.16 19.91
C ASP A 209 12.78 -7.92 18.93
N GLY A 210 12.26 -8.26 17.75
CA GLY A 210 13.00 -8.92 16.67
C GLY A 210 14.03 -8.02 15.98
N PHE A 211 14.16 -6.74 16.37
CA PHE A 211 15.06 -5.80 15.71
C PHE A 211 15.82 -4.89 16.66
N ASP A 212 17.14 -4.93 16.57
CA ASP A 212 18.03 -3.99 17.26
C ASP A 212 18.88 -3.21 16.25
N VAL A 213 18.72 -1.88 16.27
CA VAL A 213 19.40 -0.95 15.36
C VAL A 213 20.92 -1.05 15.45
N LYS A 214 21.48 -1.26 16.64
CA LYS A 214 22.94 -1.35 16.83
C LYS A 214 23.45 -2.68 16.32
N LEU A 215 22.75 -3.77 16.63
CA LEU A 215 23.11 -5.11 16.18
C LEU A 215 23.04 -5.21 14.66
N GLU A 216 21.98 -4.69 14.03
CA GLU A 216 21.84 -4.59 12.58
C GLU A 216 23.07 -3.93 11.93
N LYS A 217 23.47 -2.75 12.43
CA LYS A 217 24.63 -2.02 11.91
C LYS A 217 25.93 -2.81 12.02
N VAL A 218 26.11 -3.54 13.13
CA VAL A 218 27.27 -4.41 13.35
C VAL A 218 27.25 -5.59 12.38
N LEU A 219 26.13 -6.30 12.26
CA LEU A 219 25.99 -7.46 11.37
C LEU A 219 26.18 -7.04 9.90
N ARG A 220 25.61 -5.91 9.50
CA ARG A 220 25.81 -5.32 8.16
C ARG A 220 27.29 -5.01 7.89
N ALA A 221 28.00 -4.42 8.86
CA ALA A 221 29.42 -4.12 8.71
C ALA A 221 30.28 -5.39 8.62
N ARG A 222 29.94 -6.45 9.36
CA ARG A 222 30.60 -7.76 9.29
C ARG A 222 30.37 -8.44 7.94
N ALA A 223 29.12 -8.48 7.48
CA ALA A 223 28.75 -9.06 6.19
C ALA A 223 29.51 -8.41 5.03
N ARG A 224 29.61 -7.07 5.01
CA ARG A 224 30.40 -6.34 3.99
C ARG A 224 31.89 -6.69 3.99
N ARG A 225 32.43 -7.11 5.13
CA ARG A 225 33.84 -7.50 5.30
C ARG A 225 34.05 -9.01 5.10
N GLY A 226 33.01 -9.76 4.73
CA GLY A 226 33.07 -11.22 4.61
C GLY A 226 33.31 -11.93 5.95
N VAL A 227 33.00 -11.29 7.08
CA VAL A 227 33.21 -11.86 8.42
C VAL A 227 31.95 -12.61 8.86
N ASN A 228 32.12 -13.84 9.36
CA ASN A 228 31.03 -14.69 9.85
C ASN A 228 30.19 -13.97 10.93
N CYS A 229 28.86 -14.07 10.84
CA CYS A 229 27.91 -13.50 11.80
C CYS A 229 27.46 -14.49 12.89
N HIS A 230 28.06 -15.67 12.99
CA HIS A 230 27.78 -16.72 13.98
C HIS A 230 26.31 -17.15 14.00
N GLY A 231 25.68 -17.25 12.83
CA GLY A 231 24.27 -17.59 12.69
C GLY A 231 23.30 -16.49 13.14
N ARG A 232 23.79 -15.32 13.55
CA ARG A 232 22.94 -14.18 13.86
C ARG A 232 22.53 -13.46 12.59
N TYR A 233 21.26 -13.07 12.56
CA TYR A 233 20.62 -12.45 11.43
C TYR A 233 19.83 -11.23 11.91
N MET A 234 19.78 -10.19 11.07
CA MET A 234 18.91 -9.04 11.22
C MET A 234 18.51 -8.58 9.82
N PRO A 235 17.23 -8.21 9.61
CA PRO A 235 16.78 -7.70 8.32
C PRO A 235 17.56 -6.46 7.92
N ARG A 236 17.89 -6.37 6.63
CA ARG A 236 18.50 -5.15 6.09
C ARG A 236 17.45 -4.05 6.06
N MET A 237 17.68 -2.97 6.80
CA MET A 237 16.85 -1.78 6.70
C MET A 237 17.30 -0.88 5.54
N ALA A 238 16.40 -0.60 4.61
CA ALA A 238 16.61 0.31 3.48
C ALA A 238 15.61 1.47 3.52
N VAL A 239 16.13 2.69 3.53
CA VAL A 239 15.31 3.89 3.34
C VAL A 239 15.15 4.09 1.84
N VAL A 240 13.92 3.97 1.37
CA VAL A 240 13.55 4.29 -0.01
C VAL A 240 12.60 5.46 0.07
N ILE A 241 12.99 6.57 -0.55
CA ILE A 241 12.04 7.64 -0.84
C ILE A 241 11.23 7.11 -2.03
N PRO A 242 9.94 6.77 -1.87
CA PRO A 242 9.16 6.32 -3.01
C PRO A 242 9.24 7.34 -4.14
N PRO A 243 9.19 6.89 -5.41
CA PRO A 243 9.06 7.82 -6.52
C PRO A 243 7.88 8.77 -6.23
N GLY A 244 8.08 10.05 -6.55
CA GLY A 244 7.11 11.10 -6.26
C GLY A 244 5.74 10.81 -6.86
N MET A 245 4.73 11.58 -6.43
CA MET A 245 3.38 11.47 -6.98
C MET A 245 3.40 11.50 -8.51
N ASP A 246 2.66 10.61 -9.15
CA ASP A 246 2.34 10.77 -10.57
C ASP A 246 1.58 12.09 -10.76
N PHE A 247 2.23 13.05 -11.42
CA PHE A 247 1.70 14.38 -11.70
C PHE A 247 0.93 14.43 -13.02
N SER A 248 0.79 13.33 -13.76
CA SER A 248 0.00 13.27 -15.00
C SER A 248 -1.44 13.79 -14.82
N ASN A 249 -1.99 13.60 -13.61
CA ASN A 249 -3.33 14.04 -13.23
C ASN A 249 -3.35 15.36 -12.45
N VAL A 250 -2.20 16.00 -12.21
CA VAL A 250 -2.08 17.30 -11.54
C VAL A 250 -1.79 18.34 -12.61
N ILE A 251 -2.86 18.85 -13.23
CA ILE A 251 -2.77 19.95 -14.19
C ILE A 251 -2.55 21.22 -13.36
N ALA A 252 -1.35 21.80 -13.43
CA ALA A 252 -1.12 23.14 -12.91
C ALA A 252 -1.98 24.13 -13.74
N GLN A 253 -2.93 24.80 -13.10
CA GLN A 253 -3.51 26.00 -13.69
C GLN A 253 -2.39 27.05 -13.74
N GLU A 254 -1.98 27.46 -14.93
CA GLU A 254 -1.14 28.65 -15.08
C GLU A 254 -1.93 29.85 -14.54
N ASP A 255 -1.30 30.66 -13.69
CA ASP A 255 -1.85 31.89 -13.13
C ASP A 255 -2.17 32.89 -14.26
N THR A 256 -3.31 32.74 -14.92
CA THR A 256 -3.88 33.81 -15.73
C THR A 256 -4.48 34.83 -14.78
N ALA A 257 -3.74 35.91 -14.56
CA ALA A 257 -4.18 37.11 -13.88
C ALA A 257 -5.36 37.74 -14.63
N GLU A 258 -6.59 37.30 -14.37
CA GLU A 258 -7.83 38.03 -14.66
C GLU A 258 -9.02 37.35 -13.95
N VAL A 259 -9.12 37.60 -12.63
CA VAL A 259 -10.15 37.03 -11.74
C VAL A 259 -11.55 37.63 -11.97
N ASP A 260 -11.69 38.65 -12.81
CA ASP A 260 -12.98 39.34 -13.01
C ASP A 260 -13.81 38.82 -14.21
N GLY A 261 -13.23 38.01 -15.11
CA GLY A 261 -13.91 37.55 -16.33
C GLY A 261 -14.60 36.18 -16.25
N GLU A 262 -14.18 35.32 -15.32
CA GLU A 262 -14.56 33.89 -15.35
C GLU A 262 -15.95 33.59 -14.78
N LEU A 263 -16.55 34.49 -13.98
CA LEU A 263 -17.90 34.27 -13.44
C LEU A 263 -19.03 34.49 -14.48
N VAL A 264 -18.80 35.29 -15.51
CA VAL A 264 -19.83 35.61 -16.52
C VAL A 264 -19.94 34.51 -17.58
N ALA A 265 -18.88 33.73 -17.80
CA ALA A 265 -18.89 32.59 -18.72
C ALA A 265 -19.66 31.37 -18.17
N LEU A 266 -20.02 31.36 -16.88
CA LEU A 266 -20.64 30.22 -16.17
C LEU A 266 -22.16 30.08 -16.37
N THR A 267 -22.83 31.01 -17.06
CA THR A 267 -24.30 31.00 -17.23
C THR A 267 -24.80 30.43 -18.56
N ASN A 268 -23.92 30.16 -19.54
CA ASN A 268 -24.34 29.61 -20.83
C ASN A 268 -23.99 28.12 -20.89
N GLY A 269 -25.01 27.30 -20.67
CA GLY A 269 -24.92 25.85 -20.79
C GLY A 269 -24.84 25.43 -22.26
N ASP A 270 -23.69 24.90 -22.65
CA ASP A 270 -23.59 23.89 -23.70
C ASP A 270 -22.44 22.94 -23.34
N GLY A 271 -22.76 21.65 -23.43
CA GLY A 271 -21.90 20.55 -23.01
C GLY A 271 -20.61 20.44 -23.82
N ALA A 272 -19.58 19.91 -23.16
CA ALA A 272 -18.22 19.65 -23.62
C ALA A 272 -17.25 20.86 -23.56
N SER A 273 -16.82 21.20 -22.34
CA SER A 273 -15.60 22.00 -22.11
C SER A 273 -14.86 21.44 -20.87
N PRO A 274 -13.52 21.47 -20.80
CA PRO A 274 -12.74 21.06 -19.63
C PRO A 274 -13.02 21.89 -18.36
N LYS A 275 -13.87 22.90 -18.47
CA LYS A 275 -14.30 23.83 -17.41
C LYS A 275 -15.69 23.54 -16.86
N ALA A 276 -16.21 22.32 -17.02
CA ALA A 276 -17.43 21.93 -16.31
C ALA A 276 -17.13 21.96 -14.80
N LEU A 277 -17.89 22.76 -14.04
CA LEU A 277 -17.74 22.81 -12.58
C LEU A 277 -17.85 21.38 -12.03
N PRO A 278 -16.87 20.90 -11.24
CA PRO A 278 -16.91 19.56 -10.68
C PRO A 278 -18.24 19.31 -9.97
N PRO A 279 -18.84 18.12 -10.02
CA PRO A 279 -20.13 17.85 -9.38
C PRO A 279 -20.16 18.22 -7.88
N ILE A 280 -19.01 18.09 -7.19
CA ILE A 280 -18.84 18.44 -5.77
C ILE A 280 -18.93 19.96 -5.50
N TRP A 281 -18.80 20.79 -6.53
CA TRP A 281 -18.75 22.26 -6.40
C TRP A 281 -20.01 22.82 -5.74
N SER A 282 -21.19 22.40 -6.19
CA SER A 282 -22.47 22.85 -5.60
C SER A 282 -22.63 22.38 -4.16
N GLU A 283 -22.14 21.18 -3.84
CA GLU A 283 -22.19 20.60 -2.50
C GLU A 283 -21.28 21.32 -1.50
N VAL A 284 -20.16 21.87 -1.95
CA VAL A 284 -19.21 22.63 -1.13
C VAL A 284 -19.63 24.10 -1.04
N MET A 285 -19.97 24.72 -2.17
CA MET A 285 -20.25 26.15 -2.25
C MET A 285 -21.43 26.58 -1.37
N ARG A 286 -22.43 25.71 -1.16
CA ARG A 286 -23.54 25.99 -0.24
C ARG A 286 -23.11 26.28 1.21
N PHE A 287 -21.90 25.86 1.62
CA PHE A 287 -21.36 26.11 2.95
C PHE A 287 -20.51 27.38 3.04
N LEU A 288 -20.16 28.01 1.92
CA LEU A 288 -19.29 29.18 1.87
C LEU A 288 -20.12 30.46 1.80
N THR A 289 -20.05 31.30 2.84
CA THR A 289 -20.72 32.62 2.84
C THR A 289 -20.08 33.60 1.86
N ASN A 290 -18.77 33.51 1.66
CA ASN A 290 -18.03 34.27 0.65
C ASN A 290 -17.07 33.33 -0.08
N PRO A 291 -17.41 32.86 -1.30
CA PRO A 291 -16.61 31.91 -2.06
C PRO A 291 -15.33 32.52 -2.66
N HIS A 292 -15.16 33.85 -2.61
CA HIS A 292 -13.97 34.54 -3.12
C HIS A 292 -12.81 34.60 -2.11
N LYS A 293 -13.02 34.17 -0.87
CA LYS A 293 -11.94 34.11 0.12
C LYS A 293 -10.95 32.99 -0.24
N PRO A 294 -9.64 33.18 0.01
CA PRO A 294 -8.66 32.11 -0.15
C PRO A 294 -9.06 30.87 0.67
N MET A 295 -9.03 29.70 0.02
CA MET A 295 -9.38 28.44 0.66
C MET A 295 -8.15 27.81 1.33
N ILE A 296 -8.35 27.30 2.54
CA ILE A 296 -7.40 26.36 3.17
C ILE A 296 -7.90 24.94 2.85
N LEU A 297 -7.16 24.22 2.00
CA LEU A 297 -7.51 22.85 1.61
C LEU A 297 -6.71 21.82 2.42
N ALA A 298 -7.42 20.93 3.12
CA ALA A 298 -6.82 19.77 3.78
C ALA A 298 -7.57 18.50 3.38
N LEU A 299 -6.90 17.59 2.69
CA LEU A 299 -7.47 16.32 2.23
C LEU A 299 -6.82 15.14 2.93
N SER A 300 -7.62 14.33 3.62
CA SER A 300 -7.14 13.08 4.23
C SER A 300 -8.31 12.12 4.50
N ARG A 301 -7.99 10.87 4.85
CA ARG A 301 -9.02 9.94 5.35
C ARG A 301 -9.60 10.45 6.68
N PRO A 302 -10.89 10.21 6.97
CA PRO A 302 -11.50 10.55 8.26
C PRO A 302 -10.99 9.61 9.36
N ASP A 303 -9.74 9.79 9.78
CA ASP A 303 -9.07 9.05 10.84
C ASP A 303 -8.68 10.03 11.96
N PRO A 304 -8.98 9.74 13.25
CA PRO A 304 -8.62 10.60 14.37
C PRO A 304 -7.14 11.02 14.40
N LYS A 305 -6.22 10.21 13.87
CA LYS A 305 -4.79 10.54 13.75
C LYS A 305 -4.50 11.72 12.84
N LYS A 306 -5.37 12.00 11.86
CA LYS A 306 -5.19 13.12 10.93
C LYS A 306 -5.54 14.47 11.54
N ASN A 307 -6.14 14.47 12.72
CA ASN A 307 -6.35 15.65 13.55
C ASN A 307 -7.14 16.79 12.86
N ILE A 308 -8.01 16.45 11.90
CA ILE A 308 -8.84 17.41 11.16
C ILE A 308 -9.74 18.21 12.10
N THR A 309 -10.22 17.60 13.20
CA THR A 309 -11.04 18.29 14.21
C THR A 309 -10.31 19.44 14.89
N THR A 310 -9.03 19.29 15.18
CA THR A 310 -8.22 20.37 15.75
C THR A 310 -7.90 21.45 14.73
N LEU A 311 -7.69 21.09 13.45
CA LEU A 311 -7.55 22.08 12.38
C LEU A 311 -8.80 22.96 12.27
N VAL A 312 -9.99 22.34 12.27
CA VAL A 312 -11.28 23.08 12.24
C VAL A 312 -11.44 23.96 13.48
N LYS A 313 -11.10 23.45 14.67
CA LYS A 313 -11.15 24.23 15.91
C LYS A 313 -10.21 25.44 15.86
N ALA A 314 -8.95 25.25 15.49
CA ALA A 314 -7.97 26.32 15.39
C ALA A 314 -8.39 27.39 14.35
N PHE A 315 -8.94 26.96 13.22
CA PHE A 315 -9.46 27.87 12.20
C PHE A 315 -10.66 28.69 12.70
N GLY A 316 -11.55 28.09 13.50
CA GLY A 316 -12.72 28.78 14.06
C GLY A 316 -12.44 29.64 15.30
N GLU A 317 -11.27 29.48 15.93
CA GLU A 317 -10.83 30.31 17.07
C GLU A 317 -10.12 31.60 16.64
N CYS A 318 -9.78 31.73 15.35
CA CYS A 318 -9.20 32.93 14.73
C CYS A 318 -10.30 33.83 14.14
#